data_AF-A0A358RJZ5-F1
#
_entry.id   AF-A0A358RJZ5-F1
#
_cell.length_a   1.000
_cell.length_b   1.000
_cell.length_c   1.000
_cell.angle_alpha   90.00
_cell.angle_beta   90.00
_cell.angle_gamma   90.00
#
_symmetry.space_group_name_H-M   'P 1'
#
loop_
_entity.id
_entity.type
_entity.pdbx_description
1 polymer ?
#
loop_
_entity_poly.entity_id
_entity_poly.type
_entity_poly.pdbx_seq_one_letter_code
_entity_poly.pdbx_strand_id
1 'polypeptide(L)'
;ISLDDDVEISQNSASMGGSQVFLDAGTTHKAGELLKTVIVASANDSCVALAERISGSVENFVAKMNARAKELGMNDTSFKNCTGLPAAESFSSAKDVSVMFRQLVKHKEYFEYAKIWLEDYKHPDGRTTTITNTNKLVRFYQGCDGGKKGFTSEAKFCLCATAKKSDMRVVAVVIG
;
A
#
# COMPACT_ATOMS: atom_id res chain seq x y z
N ILE A 1 -0.65 12.43 -10.74
CA ILE A 1 0.82 12.50 -10.65
C ILE A 1 1.40 11.36 -11.49
N SER A 2 2.58 11.56 -12.07
CA SER A 2 3.37 10.50 -12.72
C SER A 2 4.20 9.73 -11.70
N LEU A 3 4.71 8.55 -12.08
CA LEU A 3 5.68 7.80 -11.27
C LEU A 3 7.04 8.51 -11.18
N ASP A 4 7.35 9.37 -12.15
CA ASP A 4 8.59 10.16 -12.18
C ASP A 4 8.48 11.51 -11.45
N ASP A 5 7.30 11.84 -10.93
CA ASP A 5 7.10 13.07 -10.16
C ASP A 5 7.93 13.01 -8.88
N ASP A 6 8.57 14.12 -8.56
CA ASP A 6 9.27 14.31 -7.30
C ASP A 6 8.29 14.49 -6.14
N VAL A 7 8.64 13.87 -5.01
CA VAL A 7 7.92 13.90 -3.74
C VAL A 7 8.89 14.30 -2.64
N GLU A 8 8.67 15.48 -2.08
CA GLU A 8 9.40 15.96 -0.91
C GLU A 8 8.83 15.30 0.36
N ILE A 9 9.72 14.83 1.23
CA ILE A 9 9.33 14.14 2.47
C ILE A 9 9.10 15.16 3.58
N SER A 10 7.87 15.23 4.07
CA SER A 10 7.52 16.08 5.20
C SER A 10 8.03 15.51 6.54
N GLN A 11 8.08 16.36 7.56
CA GLN A 11 8.33 15.91 8.94
C GLN A 11 7.28 14.89 9.42
N ASN A 12 6.02 15.09 9.03
CA ASN A 12 4.93 14.16 9.35
C ASN A 12 5.20 12.77 8.75
N SER A 13 5.51 12.72 7.45
CA SER A 13 5.89 11.49 6.75
C SER A 13 7.08 10.78 7.39
N ALA A 14 8.15 11.52 7.71
CA ALA A 14 9.36 10.95 8.32
C ALA A 14 9.11 10.45 9.76
N SER A 15 8.17 11.07 10.47
CA SER A 15 7.83 10.71 11.86
C SER A 15 6.93 9.50 12.02
N MET A 16 6.48 8.89 10.90
CA MET A 16 5.60 7.73 10.96
C MET A 16 6.24 6.59 11.75
N GLY A 17 5.41 5.69 12.27
CA GLY A 17 5.83 4.45 12.93
C GLY A 17 5.35 3.22 12.18
N GLY A 18 5.63 2.03 12.72
CA GLY A 18 5.22 0.75 12.12
C GLY A 18 6.18 0.29 11.03
N SER A 19 5.65 -0.23 9.92
CA SER A 19 6.47 -0.63 8.77
C SER A 19 6.90 0.60 7.99
N GLN A 20 8.20 0.73 7.68
CA GLN A 20 8.79 1.93 7.11
C GLN A 20 10.00 1.59 6.24
N VAL A 21 10.42 2.55 5.42
CA VAL A 21 11.77 2.55 4.81
C VAL A 21 12.69 3.59 5.43
N PHE A 22 12.22 4.29 6.47
CA PHE A 22 12.95 5.29 7.25
C PHE A 22 13.35 6.48 6.38
N LEU A 23 12.37 7.11 5.73
CA LEU A 23 12.58 8.32 4.94
C LEU A 23 13.01 9.51 5.82
N ASP A 24 13.95 10.32 5.33
CA ASP A 24 14.41 11.53 6.01
C ASP A 24 13.64 12.76 5.54
N ALA A 25 13.20 13.61 6.47
CA ALA A 25 12.49 14.84 6.13
C ALA A 25 13.36 15.82 5.33
N GLY A 26 12.76 16.51 4.35
CA GLY A 26 13.43 17.42 3.42
C GLY A 26 14.15 16.71 2.26
N THR A 27 14.22 15.37 2.27
CA THR A 27 14.69 14.62 1.10
C THR A 27 13.62 14.54 0.02
N THR A 28 14.03 14.25 -1.22
CA THR A 28 13.12 14.11 -2.36
C THR A 28 13.30 12.75 -3.01
N HIS A 29 12.18 12.09 -3.32
CA HIS A 29 12.14 10.77 -3.93
C HIS A 29 11.15 10.73 -5.09
N LYS A 30 11.34 9.78 -6.01
CA LYS A 30 10.38 9.54 -7.09
C LYS A 30 9.12 8.87 -6.55
N ALA A 31 7.96 9.30 -7.04
CA ALA A 31 6.68 8.73 -6.63
C ALA A 31 6.59 7.21 -6.88
N GLY A 32 7.20 6.70 -7.96
CA GLY A 32 7.28 5.27 -8.25
C GLY A 32 8.09 4.48 -7.23
N GLU A 33 9.21 5.05 -6.77
CA GLU A 33 10.03 4.43 -5.72
C GLU A 33 9.29 4.36 -4.38
N LEU A 34 8.55 5.41 -4.02
CA LEU A 34 7.68 5.40 -2.84
C LEU A 34 6.50 4.43 -2.99
N LEU A 35 5.89 4.34 -4.18
CA LEU A 35 4.79 3.39 -4.42
C LEU A 35 5.28 1.94 -4.31
N LYS A 36 6.50 1.66 -4.79
CA LYS A 36 7.16 0.36 -4.66
C LYS A 36 7.33 -0.04 -3.19
N THR A 37 7.81 0.85 -2.33
CA THR A 37 8.00 0.56 -0.89
C THR A 37 6.66 0.35 -0.17
N VAL A 38 5.59 1.06 -0.56
CA VAL A 38 4.22 0.82 -0.07
C VAL A 38 3.75 -0.60 -0.42
N ILE A 39 3.94 -1.02 -1.67
CA ILE A 39 3.48 -2.33 -2.15
C ILE A 39 4.28 -3.47 -1.52
N VAL A 40 5.61 -3.36 -1.52
CA VAL A 40 6.52 -4.44 -1.08
C VAL A 40 6.60 -4.51 0.43
N ALA A 41 6.90 -3.39 1.09
CA ALA A 41 7.24 -3.33 2.52
C ALA A 41 6.12 -2.76 3.40
N SER A 42 5.00 -2.28 2.84
CA SER A 42 3.95 -1.61 3.62
C SER A 42 4.43 -0.32 4.29
N ALA A 43 5.35 0.40 3.64
CA ALA A 43 6.02 1.55 4.22
C ALA A 43 5.05 2.73 4.50
N ASN A 44 4.76 2.98 5.77
CA ASN A 44 3.80 3.97 6.25
C ASN A 44 4.26 5.41 5.98
N ASP A 45 5.56 5.65 6.11
CA ASP A 45 6.20 6.91 5.72
C ASP A 45 5.94 7.21 4.23
N SER A 46 6.17 6.24 3.36
CA SER A 46 5.92 6.38 1.92
C SER A 46 4.44 6.59 1.60
N CYS A 47 3.52 5.94 2.32
CA CYS A 47 2.08 6.17 2.21
C CYS A 47 1.69 7.62 2.52
N VAL A 48 2.23 8.19 3.60
CA VAL A 48 1.93 9.57 4.02
C VAL A 48 2.51 10.58 3.02
N ALA A 49 3.76 10.42 2.60
CA ALA A 49 4.38 11.28 1.57
C ALA A 49 3.56 11.32 0.28
N LEU A 50 3.12 10.15 -0.22
CA LEU A 50 2.29 10.08 -1.43
C LEU A 50 0.91 10.71 -1.21
N ALA A 51 0.29 10.51 -0.05
CA ALA A 51 -1.01 11.10 0.27
C ALA A 51 -0.95 12.64 0.27
N GLU A 52 0.05 13.20 0.93
CA GLU A 52 0.32 14.64 0.97
C GLU A 52 0.60 15.18 -0.44
N ARG A 53 1.41 14.47 -1.24
CA ARG A 53 1.70 14.88 -2.62
C ARG A 53 0.47 14.91 -3.54
N ILE A 54 -0.44 13.96 -3.37
CA ILE A 54 -1.63 13.79 -4.23
C ILE A 54 -2.77 14.74 -3.84
N SER A 55 -2.88 15.09 -2.57
CA SER A 55 -4.06 15.78 -2.03
C SER A 55 -3.75 17.00 -1.17
N GLY A 56 -2.48 17.37 -1.03
CA GLY A 56 -2.01 18.49 -0.20
C GLY A 56 -1.96 18.16 1.29
N SER A 57 -2.77 17.21 1.77
CA SER A 57 -2.75 16.72 3.15
C SER A 57 -3.28 15.29 3.25
N VAL A 58 -2.99 14.62 4.37
CA VAL A 58 -3.51 13.26 4.65
C VAL A 58 -5.03 13.28 4.78
N GLU A 59 -5.62 14.30 5.42
CA GLU A 59 -7.07 14.43 5.61
C GLU A 59 -7.80 14.51 4.26
N ASN A 60 -7.28 15.33 3.34
CA ASN A 60 -7.83 15.43 1.99
C ASN A 60 -7.68 14.12 1.22
N PHE A 61 -6.58 13.39 1.42
CA PHE A 61 -6.39 12.09 0.81
C PHE A 61 -7.38 11.06 1.36
N VAL A 62 -7.60 11.01 2.68
CA VAL A 62 -8.60 10.15 3.32
C VAL A 62 -10.02 10.48 2.84
N ALA A 63 -10.34 11.76 2.66
CA ALA A 63 -11.61 12.17 2.05
C ALA A 63 -11.76 11.60 0.62
N LYS A 64 -10.71 11.65 -0.20
CA LYS A 64 -10.69 11.00 -1.53
C LYS A 64 -10.79 9.48 -1.45
N MET A 65 -10.14 8.84 -0.47
CA MET A 65 -10.23 7.38 -0.26
C MET A 65 -11.67 6.96 0.01
N ASN A 66 -12.37 7.67 0.90
CA ASN A 66 -13.77 7.38 1.22
C ASN A 66 -14.73 7.71 0.05
N ALA A 67 -14.48 8.81 -0.67
CA ALA A 67 -15.23 9.12 -1.90
C ALA A 67 -15.08 7.99 -2.94
N ARG A 68 -13.85 7.50 -3.13
CA ARG A 68 -13.57 6.39 -4.04
C ARG A 68 -14.21 5.08 -3.57
N ALA A 69 -14.21 4.79 -2.27
CA ALA A 69 -14.90 3.63 -1.71
C ALA A 69 -16.39 3.65 -2.05
N LYS A 70 -17.04 4.81 -1.89
CA LYS A 70 -18.45 5.02 -2.25
C LYS A 70 -18.70 4.83 -3.74
N GLU A 71 -17.86 5.39 -4.62
CA GLU A 71 -17.96 5.18 -6.08
C GLU A 71 -17.86 3.71 -6.49
N LEU A 72 -17.09 2.91 -5.73
CA LEU A 72 -16.93 1.49 -5.97
C LEU A 72 -18.03 0.63 -5.33
N GLY A 73 -18.96 1.24 -4.58
CA GLY A 73 -20.02 0.54 -3.85
C GLY A 73 -19.53 -0.22 -2.61
N MET A 74 -18.41 0.22 -2.03
CA MET A 74 -17.86 -0.33 -0.79
C MET A 74 -18.62 0.25 0.42
N ASN A 75 -19.83 -0.25 0.66
CA ASN A 75 -20.76 0.31 1.64
C ASN A 75 -20.40 -0.05 3.10
N ASP A 76 -19.52 -1.01 3.31
CA ASP A 76 -19.06 -1.50 4.61
C ASP A 76 -17.61 -1.09 4.87
N THR A 77 -17.22 0.12 4.43
CA THR A 77 -15.85 0.64 4.55
C THR A 77 -15.81 2.10 4.99
N SER A 78 -14.92 2.40 5.94
CA SER A 78 -14.61 3.76 6.41
C SER A 78 -13.12 3.84 6.71
N PHE A 79 -12.40 4.67 5.94
CA PHE A 79 -10.98 4.94 6.15
C PHE A 79 -10.78 6.17 7.04
N LYS A 80 -9.85 6.09 7.98
CA LYS A 80 -9.49 7.20 8.89
C LYS A 80 -8.05 7.68 8.71
N ASN A 81 -7.23 6.91 8.02
CA ASN A 81 -5.86 7.26 7.62
C ASN A 81 -5.51 6.50 6.32
N CYS A 82 -4.32 6.77 5.77
CA CYS A 82 -3.83 6.14 4.54
C CYS A 82 -2.89 4.94 4.77
N THR A 83 -2.64 4.55 6.03
CA THR A 83 -1.62 3.55 6.39
C THR A 83 -2.21 2.24 6.91
N GLY A 84 -3.45 2.27 7.42
CA GLY A 84 -4.07 1.14 8.11
C GLY A 84 -3.61 0.98 9.56
N LEU A 85 -2.88 1.96 10.11
CA LEU A 85 -2.63 2.02 11.55
C LEU A 85 -3.95 2.12 12.32
N PRO A 86 -4.03 1.61 13.56
CA PRO A 86 -5.25 1.65 14.36
C PRO A 86 -5.83 3.07 14.47
N ALA A 87 -7.11 3.20 14.16
CA ALA A 87 -7.85 4.44 14.28
C ALA A 87 -9.32 4.13 14.60
N ALA A 88 -9.91 4.91 15.49
CA ALA A 88 -11.31 4.75 15.87
C ALA A 88 -12.23 4.83 14.65
N GLU A 89 -13.21 3.92 14.57
CA GLU A 89 -14.19 3.85 13.48
C GLU A 89 -13.58 3.60 12.07
N SER A 90 -12.33 3.13 12.00
CA SER A 90 -11.75 2.62 10.77
C SER A 90 -12.14 1.16 10.60
N PHE A 91 -12.84 0.81 9.52
CA PHE A 91 -13.28 -0.56 9.26
C PHE A 91 -13.43 -0.84 7.77
N SER A 92 -13.48 -2.12 7.40
CA SER A 92 -13.84 -2.60 6.07
C SER A 92 -14.43 -4.01 6.16
N SER A 93 -14.92 -4.55 5.05
CA SER A 93 -15.38 -5.94 4.93
C SER A 93 -14.54 -6.71 3.91
N ALA A 94 -14.51 -8.05 4.01
CA ALA A 94 -13.79 -8.88 3.05
C ALA A 94 -14.33 -8.67 1.62
N LYS A 95 -15.64 -8.44 1.49
CA LYS A 95 -16.30 -8.11 0.23
C LYS A 95 -15.78 -6.80 -0.35
N ASP A 96 -15.74 -5.73 0.44
CA ASP A 96 -15.32 -4.41 -0.03
C ASP A 96 -13.84 -4.37 -0.39
N VAL A 97 -12.99 -4.99 0.42
CA VAL A 97 -11.57 -5.16 0.09
C VAL A 97 -11.41 -5.93 -1.24
N SER A 98 -12.24 -6.96 -1.49
CA SER A 98 -12.20 -7.67 -2.77
C SER A 98 -12.61 -6.78 -3.95
N VAL A 99 -13.59 -5.89 -3.77
CA VAL A 99 -14.02 -4.92 -4.80
C VAL A 99 -12.90 -3.95 -5.13
N MET A 100 -12.27 -3.37 -4.10
CA MET A 100 -11.12 -2.47 -4.25
C MET A 100 -9.96 -3.18 -4.96
N PHE A 101 -9.61 -4.38 -4.51
CA PHE A 101 -8.47 -5.11 -5.05
C PHE A 101 -8.71 -5.56 -6.50
N ARG A 102 -9.96 -5.86 -6.88
CA ARG A 102 -10.34 -6.12 -8.29
C ARG A 102 -10.13 -4.91 -9.20
N GLN A 103 -10.14 -3.69 -8.69
CA GLN A 103 -9.75 -2.51 -9.47
C GLN A 103 -8.23 -2.39 -9.56
N LEU A 104 -7.53 -2.59 -8.43
CA LEU A 104 -6.07 -2.53 -8.38
C LEU A 104 -5.40 -3.48 -9.38
N VAL A 105 -5.87 -4.73 -9.47
CA VAL A 105 -5.30 -5.75 -10.39
C VAL A 105 -5.54 -5.47 -11.88
N LYS A 106 -6.15 -4.34 -12.24
CA LYS A 106 -6.22 -3.86 -13.63
C LYS A 106 -5.00 -3.02 -14.02
N HIS A 107 -4.24 -2.54 -13.04
CA HIS A 107 -3.04 -1.73 -13.25
C HIS A 107 -1.83 -2.66 -13.43
N LYS A 108 -1.11 -2.54 -14.54
CA LYS A 108 0.01 -3.45 -14.87
C LYS A 108 1.23 -3.17 -13.98
N GLU A 109 1.46 -1.89 -13.70
CA GLU A 109 2.52 -1.34 -12.86
C GLU A 109 2.48 -1.93 -11.44
N TYR A 110 1.28 -2.21 -10.92
CA TYR A 110 1.13 -2.90 -9.64
C TYR A 110 1.86 -4.24 -9.61
N PHE A 111 1.77 -5.02 -10.70
CA PHE A 111 2.38 -6.35 -10.77
C PHE A 111 3.90 -6.32 -10.94
N GLU A 112 4.45 -5.20 -11.44
CA GLU A 112 5.89 -5.00 -11.51
C GLU A 112 6.48 -4.95 -10.10
N TYR A 113 5.81 -4.22 -9.19
CA TYR A 113 6.25 -4.13 -7.80
C TYR A 113 5.80 -5.31 -6.93
N ALA A 114 4.58 -5.81 -7.10
CA ALA A 114 4.00 -6.83 -6.24
C ALA A 114 4.74 -8.19 -6.29
N LYS A 115 5.54 -8.42 -7.34
CA LYS A 115 6.35 -9.63 -7.51
C LYS A 115 7.77 -9.52 -6.94
N ILE A 116 8.21 -8.31 -6.58
CA ILE A 116 9.52 -8.11 -5.95
C ILE A 116 9.52 -8.88 -4.64
N TRP A 117 10.43 -9.84 -4.50
CA TRP A 117 10.58 -10.60 -3.27
C TRP A 117 11.45 -9.85 -2.26
N LEU A 118 12.60 -9.36 -2.71
CA LEU A 118 13.60 -8.67 -1.90
C LEU A 118 14.34 -7.69 -2.80
N GLU A 119 14.51 -6.46 -2.34
CA GLU A 119 15.20 -5.40 -3.07
C GLU A 119 15.81 -4.39 -2.08
N ASP A 120 16.89 -3.74 -2.50
CA ASP A 120 17.52 -2.66 -1.75
C ASP A 120 16.99 -1.30 -2.21
N TYR A 121 16.34 -0.58 -1.31
CA TYR A 121 15.93 0.81 -1.53
C TYR A 121 17.09 1.75 -1.19
N LYS A 122 17.53 2.54 -2.16
CA LYS A 122 18.64 3.49 -2.02
C LYS A 122 18.11 4.87 -1.68
N HIS A 123 18.54 5.40 -0.54
CA HIS A 123 18.25 6.75 -0.09
C HIS A 123 19.16 7.77 -0.78
N PRO A 124 18.75 9.05 -0.89
CA PRO A 124 19.56 10.13 -1.49
C PRO A 124 20.93 10.35 -0.84
N ASP A 125 21.06 10.05 0.45
CA ASP A 125 22.31 10.14 1.22
C ASP A 125 23.26 8.93 1.00
N GLY A 126 22.84 7.94 0.19
CA GLY A 126 23.57 6.71 -0.07
C GLY A 126 23.27 5.57 0.91
N ARG A 127 22.47 5.80 1.97
CA ARG A 127 21.99 4.73 2.85
C ARG A 127 21.13 3.75 2.05
N THR A 128 21.14 2.49 2.46
CA THR A 128 20.31 1.46 1.84
C THR A 128 19.38 0.83 2.87
N THR A 129 18.14 0.57 2.49
CA THR A 129 17.16 -0.16 3.31
C THR A 129 16.62 -1.32 2.49
N THR A 130 16.89 -2.56 2.93
CA THR A 130 16.37 -3.74 2.26
C THR A 130 14.87 -3.89 2.55
N ILE A 131 14.07 -3.87 1.49
CA ILE A 131 12.65 -4.15 1.52
C ILE A 131 12.40 -5.60 1.12
N THR A 132 11.49 -6.27 1.82
CA THR A 132 11.08 -7.65 1.53
C THR A 132 9.57 -7.70 1.41
N ASN A 133 9.07 -8.46 0.44
CA ASN A 133 7.65 -8.62 0.24
C ASN A 133 7.00 -9.21 1.48
N THR A 134 6.05 -8.47 2.04
CA THR A 134 5.29 -8.97 3.18
C THR A 134 4.44 -10.18 2.77
N ASN A 135 3.95 -10.27 1.53
CA ASN A 135 3.18 -11.41 1.04
C ASN A 135 4.08 -12.58 0.61
N LYS A 136 4.25 -13.57 1.52
CA LYS A 136 5.03 -14.78 1.26
C LYS A 136 4.45 -15.68 0.16
N LEU A 137 3.15 -15.57 -0.16
CA LEU A 137 2.53 -16.42 -1.20
C LEU A 137 3.16 -16.21 -2.57
N VAL A 138 3.64 -15.00 -2.88
CA VAL A 138 4.34 -14.68 -4.14
C VAL A 138 5.57 -15.58 -4.35
N ARG A 139 6.18 -16.09 -3.28
CA ARG A 139 7.36 -16.96 -3.37
C ARG A 139 7.03 -18.46 -3.51
N PHE A 140 5.92 -18.92 -2.94
CA PHE A 140 5.69 -20.37 -2.77
C PHE A 140 4.40 -20.88 -3.42
N TYR A 141 3.43 -20.00 -3.71
CA TYR A 141 2.17 -20.40 -4.32
C TYR A 141 2.21 -20.18 -5.83
N GLN A 142 2.17 -21.28 -6.59
CA GLN A 142 2.16 -21.21 -8.05
C GLN A 142 0.97 -20.38 -8.56
N GLY A 143 1.26 -19.36 -9.36
CA GLY A 143 0.27 -18.46 -9.94
C GLY A 143 -0.08 -17.26 -9.06
N CYS A 144 0.37 -17.18 -7.80
CA CYS A 144 0.24 -15.95 -7.01
C CYS A 144 1.17 -14.88 -7.56
N ASP A 145 0.61 -13.76 -7.98
CA ASP A 145 1.34 -12.66 -8.61
C ASP A 145 1.15 -11.32 -7.89
N GLY A 146 0.49 -11.33 -6.73
CA GLY A 146 0.36 -10.15 -5.90
C GLY A 146 -0.51 -10.38 -4.67
N GLY A 147 -0.58 -9.36 -3.84
CA GLY A 147 -1.37 -9.31 -2.63
C GLY A 147 -0.92 -8.18 -1.72
N LYS A 148 -1.59 -8.06 -0.59
CA LYS A 148 -1.20 -7.20 0.51
C LYS A 148 -1.62 -7.84 1.83
N LYS A 149 -0.71 -7.83 2.80
CA LYS A 149 -1.01 -8.20 4.19
C LYS A 149 -1.26 -6.96 5.04
N GLY A 150 -1.99 -7.17 6.12
CA GLY A 150 -2.13 -6.21 7.22
C GLY A 150 -2.11 -6.92 8.55
N PHE A 151 -1.58 -6.25 9.58
CA PHE A 151 -1.69 -6.71 10.95
C PHE A 151 -1.82 -5.54 11.93
N THR A 152 -2.83 -5.61 12.80
CA THR A 152 -2.92 -4.81 14.02
C THR A 152 -3.41 -5.69 15.17
N SER A 153 -3.36 -5.18 16.40
CA SER A 153 -3.87 -5.88 17.57
C SER A 153 -5.37 -6.15 17.49
N GLU A 154 -6.13 -5.24 16.88
CA GLU A 154 -7.58 -5.28 16.72
C GLU A 154 -8.01 -6.13 15.52
N ALA A 155 -7.31 -6.00 14.37
CA ALA A 155 -7.68 -6.60 13.08
C ALA A 155 -6.86 -7.86 12.72
N LYS A 156 -6.13 -8.43 13.70
CA LYS A 156 -5.21 -9.57 13.62
C LYS A 156 -4.57 -9.73 12.24
N PHE A 157 -4.50 -10.94 11.68
CA PHE A 157 -3.83 -11.20 10.41
C PHE A 157 -4.81 -11.09 9.25
N CYS A 158 -4.68 -10.02 8.47
CA CYS A 158 -5.41 -9.81 7.24
C CYS A 158 -4.54 -10.13 6.02
N LEU A 159 -5.16 -10.71 4.97
CA LEU A 159 -4.53 -10.96 3.68
C LEU A 159 -5.53 -10.74 2.55
N CYS A 160 -5.15 -9.92 1.57
CA CYS A 160 -5.74 -9.94 0.24
C CYS A 160 -4.69 -10.46 -0.74
N ALA A 161 -5.00 -11.45 -1.57
CA ALA A 161 -4.07 -12.01 -2.54
C ALA A 161 -4.74 -12.23 -3.88
N THR A 162 -3.94 -12.23 -4.95
CA THR A 162 -4.39 -12.61 -6.28
C THR A 162 -3.51 -13.70 -6.86
N ALA A 163 -4.16 -14.57 -7.64
CA ALA A 163 -3.50 -15.57 -8.43
C ALA A 163 -4.11 -15.63 -9.83
N LYS A 164 -3.28 -15.92 -10.83
CA LYS A 164 -3.69 -16.11 -12.22
C LYS A 164 -3.27 -17.49 -12.71
N LYS A 165 -4.22 -18.22 -13.29
CA LYS A 165 -3.99 -19.50 -13.97
C LYS A 165 -4.68 -19.46 -15.34
N SER A 166 -3.88 -19.52 -16.41
CA SER A 166 -4.35 -19.28 -17.77
C SER A 166 -5.11 -17.93 -17.85
N ASP A 167 -6.36 -17.93 -18.33
CA ASP A 167 -7.16 -16.71 -18.46
C ASP A 167 -7.98 -16.36 -17.20
N MET A 168 -7.94 -17.21 -16.17
CA MET A 168 -8.69 -16.99 -14.93
C MET A 168 -7.82 -16.29 -13.88
N ARG A 169 -8.31 -15.15 -13.37
CA ARG A 169 -7.75 -14.46 -12.20
C ARG A 169 -8.71 -14.57 -11.02
N VAL A 170 -8.17 -14.95 -9.86
CA VAL A 170 -8.90 -14.99 -8.59
C VAL A 170 -8.32 -13.94 -7.65
N VAL A 171 -9.19 -13.34 -6.84
CA VAL A 171 -8.84 -12.50 -5.69
C VAL A 171 -9.45 -13.16 -4.47
N ALA A 172 -8.63 -13.40 -3.44
CA ALA A 172 -9.06 -13.97 -2.17
C ALA A 172 -8.76 -12.98 -1.05
N VAL A 173 -9.71 -12.85 -0.11
CA VAL A 173 -9.59 -11.95 1.05
C VAL A 173 -9.88 -12.73 2.32
N VAL A 174 -8.99 -12.61 3.29
CA VAL A 174 -9.11 -13.17 4.64
C VAL A 174 -8.88 -12.03 5.63
N ILE A 175 -9.80 -11.88 6.59
CA ILE A 175 -9.75 -10.91 7.69
C ILE A 175 -9.87 -11.71 8.98
N GLY A 176 -9.10 -11.38 10.02
CA GLY A 176 -9.01 -12.15 11.26
C GLY A 176 -8.87 -11.31 12.51
#